data_AF-A0A1G0JDG0-F1
#
_entry.id   AF-A0A1G0JDG0-F1
#
_cell.length_a   1.000
_cell.length_b   1.000
_cell.length_c   1.000
_cell.angle_alpha   90.00
_cell.angle_beta   90.00
_cell.angle_gamma   90.00
#
_symmetry.space_group_name_H-M   'P 1'
#
loop_
_entity.id
_entity.type
_entity.pdbx_description
1 polymer ?
#
loop_
_entity_poly.entity_id
_entity_poly.type
_entity_poly.pdbx_seq_one_letter_code
_entity_poly.pdbx_strand_id
1 'polypeptide(L)'
;MFDDFYSRNLCVLTKYANQTISVVMAIYTLKNRKPSEIIRLDSMRLRVKADGSIDENHQMEGTSLTLEKVHGGFARSTVAVSNGATVIDAKGKFKERQWQQRHPKLSQALVTKIYAALFS
;
A
#
# COMPACT_ATOMS: atom_id res chain seq x y z
N MET A 1 11.19 -8.60 14.16
CA MET A 1 9.78 -8.64 14.61
C MET A 1 8.78 -7.92 13.68
N PHE A 2 9.14 -6.94 12.84
CA PHE A 2 8.35 -6.55 11.64
C PHE A 2 9.12 -6.84 10.35
N ASP A 3 10.44 -6.63 10.34
CA ASP A 3 11.30 -7.03 9.23
C ASP A 3 11.24 -8.54 8.94
N ASP A 4 11.19 -9.37 9.99
CA ASP A 4 10.99 -10.81 9.84
C ASP A 4 9.61 -11.15 9.24
N PHE A 5 8.59 -10.35 9.55
CA PHE A 5 7.23 -10.52 9.03
C PHE A 5 7.12 -10.08 7.57
N TYR A 6 7.70 -8.93 7.22
CA TYR A 6 7.60 -8.34 5.89
C TYR A 6 8.59 -8.95 4.88
N SER A 7 9.69 -9.56 5.36
CA SER A 7 10.83 -9.96 4.52
C SER A 7 11.11 -11.47 4.52
N ARG A 8 10.55 -12.28 5.44
CA ARG A 8 10.99 -13.67 5.65
C ARG A 8 9.92 -14.75 5.52
N ASN A 9 8.82 -14.50 4.79
CA ASN A 9 7.76 -15.51 4.52
C ASN A 9 7.28 -16.25 5.78
N LEU A 10 7.16 -15.54 6.91
CA LEU A 10 6.79 -16.18 8.17
C LEU A 10 5.27 -16.39 8.27
N CYS A 11 4.89 -17.57 8.74
CA CYS A 11 3.49 -17.98 8.96
C CYS A 11 2.89 -17.38 10.24
N VAL A 12 2.87 -16.04 10.35
CA VAL A 12 2.44 -15.33 11.58
C VAL A 12 1.02 -14.77 11.50
N LEU A 13 0.37 -14.84 10.34
CA LEU A 13 -1.00 -14.34 10.12
C LEU A 13 -2.02 -15.47 9.98
N THR A 14 -1.85 -16.59 10.67
CA THR A 14 -2.74 -17.76 10.60
C THR A 14 -4.22 -17.41 10.86
N LYS A 15 -4.50 -16.44 11.74
CA LYS A 15 -5.85 -15.90 11.98
C LYS A 15 -6.51 -15.32 10.72
N TYR A 16 -5.72 -14.87 9.76
CA TYR A 16 -6.16 -14.26 8.51
C TYR A 16 -5.94 -15.19 7.31
N ALA A 17 -5.72 -16.49 7.53
CA ALA A 17 -5.51 -17.46 6.46
C ALA A 17 -6.61 -17.39 5.40
N ASN A 18 -6.21 -17.43 4.12
CA ASN A 18 -7.09 -17.29 2.96
C ASN A 18 -7.88 -15.97 2.87
N GLN A 19 -7.44 -14.93 3.57
CA GLN A 19 -8.07 -13.61 3.52
C GLN A 19 -7.17 -12.58 2.84
N THR A 20 -7.81 -11.54 2.32
CA THR A 20 -7.12 -10.32 1.91
C THR A 20 -7.32 -9.28 3.01
N ILE A 21 -6.24 -8.85 3.64
CA ILE A 21 -6.25 -7.89 4.73
C ILE A 21 -5.79 -6.52 4.26
N SER A 22 -6.28 -5.47 4.90
CA SER A 22 -5.73 -4.12 4.75
C SER A 22 -4.77 -3.85 5.90
N VAL A 23 -3.51 -3.58 5.58
CA VAL A 23 -2.49 -3.17 6.53
C VAL A 23 -2.28 -1.67 6.42
N VAL A 24 -2.08 -1.02 7.55
CA VAL A 24 -1.73 0.41 7.62
C VAL A 24 -0.37 0.53 8.28
N MET A 25 0.55 1.21 7.61
CA MET A 25 1.88 1.54 8.09
C MET A 25 1.90 3.01 8.49
N ALA A 26 2.27 3.27 9.74
CA ALA A 26 2.46 4.61 10.24
C ALA A 26 3.95 4.93 10.36
N ILE A 27 4.38 6.00 9.71
CA ILE A 27 5.71 6.58 9.87
C ILE A 27 5.54 7.80 10.76
N TYR A 28 6.24 7.81 11.89
CA TYR A 28 6.10 8.85 12.91
C TYR A 28 7.44 9.26 13.49
N THR A 29 7.51 10.49 14.01
CA THR A 29 8.64 10.99 14.78
C THR A 29 8.58 10.51 16.22
N LEU A 30 9.74 10.39 16.85
CA LEU A 30 9.88 10.11 18.27
C LEU A 30 10.39 11.33 19.01
N LYS A 31 9.82 11.60 20.18
CA LYS A 31 10.36 12.52 21.18
C LYS A 31 10.44 11.77 22.52
N ASN A 32 11.64 11.70 23.10
CA ASN A 32 11.88 10.95 24.33
C ASN A 32 11.40 9.49 24.27
N ARG A 33 11.66 8.81 23.13
CA ARG A 33 11.21 7.43 22.84
C ARG A 33 9.69 7.21 22.81
N LYS A 34 8.90 8.28 22.85
CA LYS A 34 7.45 8.24 22.64
C LYS A 34 7.11 8.81 21.26
N PRO A 35 6.10 8.26 20.57
CA PRO A 35 5.59 8.87 19.35
C PRO A 35 5.23 10.33 19.60
N SER A 36 5.66 11.24 18.72
CA SER A 36 5.32 12.67 18.80
C SER A 36 4.41 13.15 17.66
N GLU A 37 4.63 12.68 16.44
CA GLU A 37 3.85 13.12 15.28
C GLU A 37 3.87 12.06 14.18
N ILE A 38 2.73 11.79 13.55
CA ILE A 38 2.66 10.93 12.36
C ILE A 38 3.01 11.76 11.13
N ILE A 39 4.10 11.40 10.46
CA ILE A 39 4.56 12.01 9.21
C ILE A 39 3.75 11.47 8.04
N ARG A 40 3.42 10.17 8.07
CA ARG A 40 2.77 9.48 6.95
C ARG A 40 1.99 8.25 7.39
N LEU A 41 0.83 8.04 6.77
CA LEU A 41 0.06 6.81 6.83
C LEU A 41 -0.04 6.21 5.44
N ASP A 42 0.51 5.02 5.26
CA ASP A 42 0.38 4.25 4.04
C ASP A 42 -0.54 3.05 4.27
N SER A 43 -1.47 2.80 3.36
CA SER A 43 -2.33 1.63 3.39
C SER A 43 -1.98 0.69 2.25
N MET A 44 -2.08 -0.61 2.48
CA MET A 44 -1.93 -1.61 1.43
C MET A 44 -2.77 -2.84 1.72
N ARG A 45 -3.28 -3.48 0.66
CA ARG A 45 -3.90 -4.79 0.73
C ARG A 45 -2.87 -5.88 0.55
N LEU A 46 -2.91 -6.88 1.42
CA LEU A 46 -2.06 -8.06 1.37
C LEU A 46 -2.95 -9.31 1.32
N ARG A 47 -2.57 -10.27 0.48
CA ARG A 47 -3.18 -11.59 0.46
C ARG A 47 -2.40 -12.50 1.42
N VAL A 48 -3.12 -13.22 2.28
CA VAL A 48 -2.55 -14.18 3.21
C VAL A 48 -2.85 -15.59 2.71
N LYS A 49 -1.82 -16.42 2.56
CA LYS A 49 -1.91 -17.82 2.14
C LYS A 49 -2.59 -18.65 3.23
N ALA A 50 -2.93 -19.89 2.91
CA ALA A 50 -3.59 -20.81 3.85
C ALA A 50 -2.74 -21.11 5.10
N ASP A 51 -1.41 -21.11 4.94
CA ASP A 51 -0.45 -21.32 6.03
C ASP A 51 -0.24 -20.07 6.91
N GLY A 52 -0.86 -18.94 6.58
CA GLY A 52 -0.69 -17.68 7.31
C GLY A 52 0.54 -16.86 6.90
N SER A 53 1.26 -17.26 5.85
CA SER A 53 2.30 -16.45 5.22
C SER A 53 1.70 -15.43 4.23
N ILE A 54 2.46 -14.39 3.88
CA ILE A 54 2.03 -13.41 2.87
C ILE A 54 2.20 -14.04 1.48
N ASP A 55 1.24 -13.79 0.60
CA ASP A 55 1.37 -14.09 -0.83
C ASP A 55 2.41 -13.16 -1.47
N GLU A 56 3.60 -13.71 -1.71
CA GLU A 56 4.74 -13.00 -2.32
C GLU A 56 4.43 -12.47 -3.71
N ASN A 57 3.65 -13.20 -4.52
CA ASN A 57 3.27 -12.71 -5.85
C ASN A 57 2.40 -11.47 -5.71
N HIS A 58 1.43 -11.52 -4.80
CA HIS A 58 0.61 -10.36 -4.47
C HIS A 58 1.45 -9.22 -3.89
N GLN A 59 2.47 -9.49 -3.07
CA GLN A 59 3.35 -8.46 -2.52
C GLN A 59 4.24 -7.83 -3.59
N MET A 60 4.89 -8.63 -4.44
CA MET A 60 5.77 -8.18 -5.53
C MET A 60 5.03 -7.27 -6.51
N GLU A 61 3.80 -7.64 -6.90
CA GLU A 61 2.94 -6.80 -7.73
C GLU A 61 2.66 -5.44 -7.08
N GLY A 62 2.44 -5.41 -5.75
CA GLY A 62 2.23 -4.17 -5.01
C GLY A 62 3.48 -3.28 -4.98
N THR A 63 4.64 -3.90 -4.76
CA THR A 63 5.93 -3.20 -4.80
C THR A 63 6.22 -2.63 -6.18
N SER A 64 5.97 -3.40 -7.25
CA SER A 64 6.12 -2.95 -8.63
C SER A 64 5.23 -1.74 -8.92
N LEU A 65 3.95 -1.79 -8.56
CA LEU A 65 3.03 -0.66 -8.71
C LEU A 65 3.47 0.59 -7.94
N THR A 66 4.07 0.41 -6.75
CA THR A 66 4.62 1.50 -5.94
C THR A 66 5.83 2.14 -6.61
N LEU A 67 6.77 1.32 -7.09
CA LEU A 67 7.96 1.78 -7.81
C LEU A 67 7.57 2.58 -9.06
N GLU A 68 6.61 2.09 -9.84
CA GLU A 68 6.10 2.79 -11.03
C GLU A 68 5.46 4.13 -10.68
N LYS A 69 4.66 4.18 -9.61
CA LYS A 69 4.03 5.43 -9.16
C LYS A 69 5.08 6.46 -8.71
N VAL A 70 6.12 6.03 -8.00
CA VAL A 70 7.19 6.90 -7.49
C VAL A 70 8.12 7.40 -8.59
N HIS A 71 8.54 6.54 -9.52
CA HIS A 71 9.56 6.89 -10.53
C HIS A 71 9.01 7.61 -11.76
N GLY A 72 7.73 7.46 -12.09
CA GLY A 72 7.18 8.03 -13.32
C GLY A 72 5.79 8.64 -13.21
N GLY A 73 5.05 8.40 -12.13
CA GLY A 73 3.59 8.51 -12.16
C GLY A 73 3.00 7.52 -13.19
N PHE A 74 1.73 7.15 -13.05
CA PHE A 74 1.12 6.20 -14.02
C PHE A 74 1.02 6.75 -15.46
N ALA A 75 1.39 8.02 -15.68
CA ALA A 75 1.17 8.77 -16.91
C ALA A 75 2.43 9.00 -17.78
N ARG A 76 3.58 8.37 -17.51
CA ARG A 76 4.82 8.60 -18.29
C ARG A 76 5.04 7.71 -19.51
N SER A 77 3.98 7.15 -20.11
CA SER A 77 4.07 6.61 -21.48
C SER A 77 3.40 7.56 -22.47
N THR A 78 4.23 8.45 -23.02
CA THR A 78 4.11 9.05 -24.36
C THR A 78 2.76 9.68 -24.70
N VAL A 79 2.56 10.95 -24.32
CA VAL A 79 1.66 11.84 -25.07
C VAL A 79 2.42 12.30 -26.31
N ALA A 80 2.33 11.52 -27.39
CA ALA A 80 2.45 12.10 -28.72
C ALA A 80 1.17 12.92 -28.94
N VAL A 81 1.28 14.24 -28.92
CA VAL A 81 0.19 15.14 -29.30
C VAL A 81 -0.01 14.98 -30.79
N SER A 82 -0.95 14.13 -31.21
CA SER A 82 -1.46 14.13 -32.59
C SER A 82 -2.87 14.70 -32.61
N ASN A 83 -2.96 15.95 -33.08
CA ASN A 83 -4.11 16.63 -33.67
C ASN A 83 -5.51 16.04 -33.34
N GLY A 84 -6.19 16.64 -32.35
CA GLY A 84 -7.66 16.69 -32.28
C GLY A 84 -8.40 15.45 -31.76
N ALA A 85 -7.74 14.31 -31.55
CA ALA A 85 -8.37 13.14 -30.93
C ALA A 85 -7.96 13.03 -29.46
N THR A 86 -8.93 12.89 -28.56
CA THR A 86 -8.67 12.60 -27.14
C THR A 86 -8.11 11.17 -27.02
N VAL A 87 -6.80 11.01 -27.17
CA VAL A 87 -6.12 9.73 -26.90
C VAL A 87 -6.17 9.50 -25.39
N ILE A 88 -7.04 8.59 -24.95
CA ILE A 88 -7.12 8.18 -23.56
C ILE A 88 -5.96 7.23 -23.29
N ASP A 89 -5.08 7.59 -22.36
CA ASP A 89 -4.09 6.66 -21.82
C ASP A 89 -4.79 5.57 -21.00
N ALA A 90 -5.20 4.51 -21.68
CA ALA A 90 -5.87 3.36 -21.09
C ALA A 90 -4.95 2.62 -20.12
N LYS A 91 -3.64 2.60 -20.38
CA LYS A 91 -2.64 1.91 -19.55
C LYS A 91 -2.44 2.63 -18.23
N GLY A 92 -2.28 3.96 -18.26
CA GLY A 92 -2.21 4.77 -17.05
C GLY A 92 -3.48 4.70 -16.22
N LYS A 93 -4.67 4.77 -16.85
CA LYS A 93 -5.95 4.62 -16.14
C LYS A 93 -6.14 3.24 -15.51
N PHE A 94 -5.70 2.18 -16.17
CA PHE A 94 -5.77 0.83 -15.61
C PHE A 94 -4.88 0.69 -14.37
N LYS A 95 -3.64 1.20 -14.43
CA LYS A 95 -2.71 1.18 -13.30
C LYS A 95 -3.21 2.02 -12.12
N GLU A 96 -3.82 3.18 -12.38
CA GLU A 96 -4.43 3.99 -11.32
C GLU A 96 -5.59 3.25 -10.64
N ARG A 97 -6.41 2.49 -11.38
CA ARG A 97 -7.46 1.65 -10.77
C ARG A 97 -6.87 0.53 -9.91
N GLN A 98 -5.83 -0.14 -10.40
CA GLN A 98 -5.13 -1.17 -9.61
C GLN A 98 -4.52 -0.57 -8.33
N TRP A 99 -3.95 0.63 -8.42
CA TRP A 99 -3.45 1.36 -7.27
C TRP A 99 -4.54 1.64 -6.24
N GLN A 100 -5.68 2.19 -6.65
CA GLN A 100 -6.78 2.50 -5.73
C GLN A 100 -7.38 1.25 -5.07
N GLN A 101 -7.41 0.13 -5.79
CA GLN A 101 -7.84 -1.15 -5.24
C GLN A 101 -6.88 -1.71 -4.20
N ARG A 102 -5.57 -1.50 -4.37
CA ARG A 102 -4.53 -2.02 -3.45
C ARG A 102 -4.18 -1.07 -2.32
N HIS A 103 -4.30 0.22 -2.53
CA HIS A 103 -3.98 1.28 -1.56
C HIS A 103 -5.26 2.05 -1.23
N PRO A 104 -6.20 1.42 -0.49
CA PRO A 104 -7.48 2.03 -0.19
C PRO A 104 -7.28 3.29 0.66
N LYS A 105 -7.98 4.37 0.31
CA LYS A 105 -7.99 5.58 1.14
C LYS A 105 -8.49 5.24 2.53
N LEU A 106 -7.77 5.70 3.56
CA LEU A 106 -8.16 5.51 4.94
C LEU A 106 -9.36 6.40 5.26
N SER A 107 -10.36 5.84 5.94
CA SER A 107 -11.48 6.64 6.45
C SER A 107 -11.02 7.47 7.65
N GLN A 108 -11.64 8.64 7.85
CA GLN A 108 -11.31 9.50 8.98
C GLN A 108 -11.43 8.78 10.32
N ALA A 109 -12.46 7.95 10.49
CA ALA A 109 -12.65 7.15 11.69
C ALA A 109 -11.50 6.15 11.93
N LEU A 110 -10.94 5.55 10.86
CA LEU A 110 -9.80 4.65 10.97
C LEU A 110 -8.52 5.42 11.32
N VAL A 111 -8.33 6.59 10.71
CA VAL A 111 -7.22 7.48 11.05
C VAL A 111 -7.28 7.85 12.54
N THR A 112 -8.43 8.29 13.05
CA THR A 112 -8.59 8.62 14.48
C THR A 112 -8.24 7.44 15.39
N LYS A 113 -8.63 6.21 15.03
CA LYS A 113 -8.28 5.00 15.80
C LYS A 113 -6.77 4.75 15.81
N ILE A 114 -6.09 4.96 14.69
CA ILE A 114 -4.63 4.80 14.60
C ILE A 114 -3.91 5.84 15.47
N TYR A 115 -4.35 7.10 15.41
CA TYR A 115 -3.82 8.15 16.29
C TYR A 115 -4.03 7.78 17.77
N ALA A 116 -5.23 7.32 18.14
CA ALA A 116 -5.51 6.89 19.51
C ALA A 116 -4.59 5.74 19.95
N ALA A 117 -4.32 4.77 19.08
CA ALA A 117 -3.47 3.63 19.42
C ALA A 117 -1.97 3.97 19.51
N LEU A 118 -1.49 4.98 18.78
CA LEU A 118 -0.08 5.37 18.76
C LEU A 118 0.29 6.38 19.85
N PHE A 119 -0.65 7.22 20.27
CA PHE A 119 -0.41 8.31 21.22
C PHE A 119 -1.12 8.14 22.57
N SER A 120 -1.73 6.97 22.83
CA SER A 120 -2.25 6.60 24.15
C SER A 120 -1.17 6.38 25.19
#